data_AF-A0A973N289-F1
#
_entry.id   AF-A0A973N289-F1
#
_cell.length_a   1.000
_cell.length_b   1.000
_cell.length_c   1.000
_cell.angle_alpha   90.00
_cell.angle_beta   90.00
_cell.angle_gamma   90.00
#
_symmetry.space_group_name_H-M   'P 1'
#
loop_
_entity.id
_entity.type
_entity.pdbx_description
1 polymer ?
#
loop_
_entity_poly.entity_id
_entity_poly.type
_entity_poly.pdbx_seq_one_letter_code
_entity_poly.pdbx_strand_id
1 'polypeptide(L)'
;MNRARIVVLTVAICAGGVAAYLASGSDKSAPPPAPVAQLPTVDVLVAKNDIGLGQTVKPEDVQWQTWPAATASATFIRRNERPEGATQVTGSIARAPFIQGEPIRDQKLVKAEGSGFMAAILPTGMRAISTEISPETGAGGFILPNDRVDVLLTRRLKNPDQNNGAPDIVTSEIIL
;
A
#
# COMPACT_ATOMS: atom_id res chain seq x y z
N MET A 1 21.78 25.04 81.60
CA MET A 1 21.23 25.37 80.26
C MET A 1 20.55 26.73 80.31
N ASN A 2 20.88 27.65 79.41
CA ASN A 2 20.30 29.00 79.39
C ASN A 2 18.81 28.91 79.01
N ARG A 3 17.93 29.49 79.83
CA ARG A 3 16.46 29.45 79.64
C ARG A 3 16.05 29.91 78.23
N ALA A 4 16.78 30.87 77.65
CA ALA A 4 16.60 31.32 76.28
C ALA A 4 16.79 30.20 75.22
N ARG A 5 17.75 29.29 75.40
CA ARG A 5 17.94 28.15 74.47
C ARG A 5 16.79 27.15 74.55
N ILE A 6 16.22 26.94 75.74
CA ILE A 6 15.07 26.05 75.93
C ILE A 6 13.84 26.64 75.22
N VAL A 7 13.56 27.93 75.40
CA VAL A 7 12.43 28.60 74.74
C VAL A 7 12.56 28.53 73.21
N VAL A 8 13.74 28.84 72.66
CA VAL A 8 13.97 28.78 71.20
C VAL A 8 13.80 27.36 70.66
N LEU A 9 14.28 26.34 71.38
CA LEU A 9 14.17 24.95 70.96
C LEU A 9 12.72 24.46 70.97
N THR A 10 11.92 24.91 71.94
CA THR A 10 10.49 24.56 72.01
C THR A 10 9.71 25.19 70.85
N VAL A 11 9.99 26.46 70.52
CA VAL A 11 9.34 27.16 69.39
C VAL A 11 9.72 26.51 68.06
N ALA A 12 10.99 26.12 67.88
CA ALA A 12 11.45 25.44 66.67
C ALA A 12 10.75 24.09 66.44
N ILE A 13 10.54 23.30 67.50
CA ILE A 13 9.84 22.01 67.41
C ILE A 13 8.35 22.23 67.08
N CYS A 14 7.69 23.20 67.71
CA CYS A 14 6.30 23.51 67.39
C CYS A 14 6.13 23.97 65.94
N ALA A 15 6.99 24.88 65.47
CA ALA A 15 6.95 25.36 64.09
C ALA A 15 7.23 24.25 63.07
N GLY A 16 8.23 23.39 63.35
CA GLY A 16 8.54 22.23 62.51
C GLY A 16 7.39 21.21 62.45
N GLY A 17 6.73 20.96 63.59
CA GLY A 17 5.57 20.07 63.67
C GLY A 17 4.37 20.58 62.87
N VAL A 18 4.09 21.89 62.93
CA VAL A 18 3.01 22.52 62.16
C VAL A 18 3.32 22.49 60.66
N ALA A 19 4.56 22.78 60.26
CA ALA A 19 4.96 22.71 58.86
C ALA A 19 4.87 21.29 58.29
N ALA A 20 5.29 20.28 59.07
CA ALA A 20 5.19 18.87 58.67
C ALA A 20 3.73 18.42 58.53
N TYR A 21 2.85 18.84 59.43
CA TYR A 21 1.41 18.54 59.37
C TYR A 21 0.71 19.16 58.17
N LEU A 22 1.08 20.39 57.79
CA LEU A 22 0.53 21.06 56.61
C LEU A 22 1.07 20.45 55.30
N ALA A 23 2.33 20.02 55.28
CA ALA A 23 2.94 19.37 54.13
C ALA A 23 2.40 17.95 53.89
N SER A 24 2.11 17.19 54.96
CA SER A 24 1.56 15.83 54.83
C SER A 24 0.11 15.79 54.34
N GLY A 25 -0.63 16.90 54.40
CA GLY A 25 -1.95 17.04 53.77
C GLY A 25 -1.90 17.37 52.27
N SER A 26 -0.70 17.58 51.71
CA SER A 26 -0.49 18.06 50.34
C SER A 26 -0.16 16.94 49.34
N ASP A 27 -0.61 15.71 49.60
CA ASP A 27 -0.70 14.66 48.59
C ASP A 27 -1.82 15.00 47.59
N LYS A 28 -1.60 16.05 46.79
CA LYS A 28 -2.26 16.22 45.51
C LYS A 28 -1.72 15.14 44.59
N SER A 29 -2.18 13.92 44.82
CA SER A 29 -2.13 12.86 43.82
C SER A 29 -2.74 13.46 42.56
N ALA A 30 -1.92 13.58 41.51
CA ALA A 30 -2.38 14.09 40.23
C ALA A 30 -3.62 13.27 39.84
N PRO A 31 -4.72 13.90 39.40
CA PRO A 31 -5.89 13.17 38.95
C PRO A 31 -5.44 12.11 37.95
N PRO A 32 -5.86 10.84 38.10
CA PRO A 32 -5.50 9.82 37.14
C PRO A 32 -5.85 10.34 35.73
N PRO A 33 -4.93 10.23 34.76
CA PRO A 33 -5.14 10.76 33.43
C PRO A 33 -6.50 10.25 32.91
N ALA A 34 -7.33 11.18 32.46
CA ALA A 34 -8.67 10.87 31.96
C ALA A 34 -8.58 9.73 30.93
N PRO A 35 -9.50 8.75 30.94
CA PRO A 35 -9.49 7.67 29.96
C PRO A 35 -9.56 8.28 28.56
N VAL A 36 -8.46 8.17 27.82
CA VAL A 36 -8.45 8.50 26.39
C VAL A 36 -9.49 7.61 25.72
N ALA A 37 -10.52 8.24 25.15
CA ALA A 37 -11.55 7.53 24.42
C ALA A 37 -10.89 6.70 23.32
N GLN A 38 -10.81 5.38 23.52
CA GLN A 38 -10.30 4.44 22.53
C GLN A 38 -11.29 4.43 21.38
N LEU A 39 -10.99 5.23 20.36
CA LEU A 39 -11.71 5.17 19.08
C LEU A 39 -11.68 3.71 18.60
N PRO A 40 -12.80 3.16 18.11
CA PRO A 40 -12.82 1.80 17.60
C PRO A 40 -11.72 1.65 16.55
N THR A 41 -10.88 0.62 16.68
CA THR A 41 -9.80 0.32 15.74
C THR A 41 -10.07 -0.99 15.01
N VAL A 42 -9.54 -1.09 13.79
CA VAL A 42 -9.54 -2.32 12.99
C VAL A 42 -8.15 -2.57 12.44
N ASP A 43 -7.76 -3.83 12.31
CA ASP A 43 -6.52 -4.22 11.64
C ASP A 43 -6.75 -4.29 10.13
N VAL A 44 -5.95 -3.56 9.36
CA VAL A 44 -5.97 -3.54 7.90
C VAL A 44 -4.66 -4.10 7.37
N LEU A 45 -4.72 -4.80 6.25
CA LEU A 45 -3.53 -5.28 5.55
C LEU A 45 -2.86 -4.13 4.78
N VAL A 46 -1.59 -3.87 5.07
CA VAL A 46 -0.77 -2.84 4.42
C VAL A 46 0.47 -3.43 3.79
N ALA A 47 1.04 -2.70 2.83
CA ALA A 47 2.36 -2.96 2.31
C ALA A 47 3.43 -2.67 3.38
N LYS A 48 4.25 -3.67 3.71
CA LYS A 48 5.41 -3.52 4.59
C LYS A 48 6.61 -2.90 3.87
N ASN A 49 6.77 -3.23 2.59
CA ASN A 49 7.79 -2.69 1.69
C ASN A 49 7.12 -2.16 0.41
N ASP A 50 7.88 -1.43 -0.40
CA ASP A 50 7.42 -1.04 -1.73
C ASP A 50 7.27 -2.28 -2.62
N ILE A 51 6.14 -2.38 -3.33
CA ILE A 51 5.83 -3.47 -4.26
C ILE A 51 5.67 -2.87 -5.65
N GLY A 52 6.59 -3.16 -6.55
CA GLY A 52 6.58 -2.62 -7.91
C GLY A 52 5.46 -3.19 -8.78
N LEU A 53 5.15 -2.50 -9.88
CA LEU A 53 4.24 -3.03 -10.90
C LEU A 53 4.83 -4.32 -11.50
N GLY A 54 4.00 -5.34 -11.65
CA GLY A 54 4.39 -6.67 -12.14
C GLY A 54 5.09 -7.55 -11.11
N GLN A 55 5.35 -7.05 -9.89
CA GLN A 55 5.97 -7.84 -8.82
C GLN A 55 4.94 -8.75 -8.14
N THR A 56 5.37 -9.98 -7.82
CA THR A 56 4.59 -10.91 -7.00
C THR A 56 4.64 -10.50 -5.54
N VAL A 57 3.49 -10.39 -4.89
CA VAL A 57 3.34 -10.12 -3.46
C VAL A 57 3.83 -11.32 -2.66
N LYS A 58 4.82 -11.10 -1.80
CA LYS A 58 5.33 -12.12 -0.89
C LYS A 58 4.77 -11.95 0.53
N PRO A 59 4.84 -12.99 1.39
CA PRO A 59 4.42 -12.86 2.79
C PRO A 59 5.15 -11.75 3.53
N GLU A 60 6.43 -11.52 3.23
CA GLU A 60 7.24 -10.47 3.84
C GLU A 60 6.90 -9.03 3.38
N ASP A 61 6.13 -8.88 2.30
CA ASP A 61 5.77 -7.58 1.74
C ASP A 61 4.47 -7.03 2.33
N VAL A 62 3.76 -7.80 3.14
CA VAL A 62 2.48 -7.41 3.75
C VAL A 62 2.52 -7.55 5.26
N GLN A 63 1.80 -6.67 5.95
CA GLN A 63 1.63 -6.74 7.40
C GLN A 63 0.26 -6.21 7.82
N TRP A 64 -0.19 -6.62 8.99
CA TRP A 64 -1.40 -6.08 9.59
C TRP A 64 -1.06 -4.83 10.40
N GLN A 65 -1.77 -3.75 10.14
CA GLN A 65 -1.61 -2.48 10.83
C GLN A 65 -2.94 -2.01 11.42
N THR A 66 -2.89 -1.56 12.67
CA THR A 66 -4.06 -1.02 13.38
C THR A 66 -4.42 0.38 12.84
N TRP A 67 -5.66 0.55 12.41
CA TRP A 67 -6.24 1.81 11.92
C TRP A 67 -7.47 2.21 12.72
N PRO A 68 -7.74 3.52 12.88
CA PRO A 68 -9.06 3.99 13.27
C PRO A 68 -10.16 3.48 12.33
N ALA A 69 -11.19 2.84 12.89
CA ALA A 69 -12.30 2.27 12.13
C ALA A 69 -13.07 3.31 11.33
N ALA A 70 -13.12 4.56 11.80
CA ALA A 70 -13.77 5.67 11.11
C ALA A 70 -13.13 6.02 9.75
N THR A 71 -11.82 5.76 9.59
CA THR A 71 -11.07 6.08 8.36
C THR A 71 -10.71 4.85 7.54
N ALA A 72 -10.91 3.65 8.08
CA ALA A 72 -10.71 2.42 7.33
C ALA A 72 -11.79 2.33 6.24
N SER A 73 -11.42 2.45 4.97
CA SER A 73 -12.37 2.24 3.87
C SER A 73 -12.91 0.81 3.87
N ALA A 74 -14.12 0.61 3.34
CA ALA A 74 -14.69 -0.73 3.09
C ALA A 74 -13.92 -1.50 2.00
N THR A 75 -13.13 -0.80 1.16
CA THR A 75 -12.31 -1.43 0.12
C THR A 75 -11.02 -2.04 0.67
N PHE A 76 -10.68 -1.78 1.94
CA PHE A 76 -9.47 -2.31 2.56
C PHE A 76 -9.69 -3.73 3.05
N ILE A 77 -8.64 -4.54 2.98
CA ILE A 77 -8.67 -5.89 3.56
C ILE A 77 -8.53 -5.75 5.07
N ARG A 78 -9.62 -6.00 5.80
CA ARG A 78 -9.66 -5.92 7.26
C ARG A 78 -9.62 -7.32 7.89
N ARG A 79 -8.87 -7.48 8.96
CA ARG A 79 -8.64 -8.79 9.60
C ARG A 79 -9.90 -9.41 10.19
N ASN A 80 -10.82 -8.59 10.69
CA ASN A 80 -12.09 -9.03 11.26
C ASN A 80 -13.05 -9.63 10.21
N GLU A 81 -12.98 -9.14 8.96
CA GLU A 81 -13.82 -9.59 7.84
C GLU A 81 -13.11 -10.68 7.01
N ARG A 82 -11.77 -10.57 6.85
CA ARG A 82 -10.93 -11.49 6.10
C ARG A 82 -9.63 -11.80 6.87
N PRO A 83 -9.67 -12.71 7.85
CA PRO A 83 -8.48 -13.08 8.65
C PRO A 83 -7.38 -13.71 7.79
N GLU A 84 -7.75 -14.42 6.74
CA GLU A 84 -6.84 -15.01 5.75
C GLU A 84 -6.43 -14.04 4.63
N GLY A 85 -6.72 -12.74 4.78
CA GLY A 85 -6.41 -11.76 3.74
C GLY A 85 -4.93 -11.76 3.32
N ALA A 86 -4.02 -11.90 4.28
CA ALA A 86 -2.57 -11.94 4.02
C ALA A 86 -2.15 -13.15 3.16
N THR A 87 -2.70 -14.35 3.44
CA THR A 87 -2.39 -15.55 2.66
C THR A 87 -3.07 -15.53 1.30
N GLN A 88 -4.27 -14.95 1.19
CA GLN A 88 -5.01 -14.85 -0.08
C GLN A 88 -4.39 -13.87 -1.09
N VAL A 89 -3.75 -12.80 -0.61
CA VAL A 89 -3.04 -11.85 -1.51
C VAL A 89 -1.64 -12.32 -1.86
N THR A 90 -1.02 -13.15 -1.02
CA THR A 90 0.29 -13.73 -1.30
C THR A 90 0.26 -14.51 -2.61
N GLY A 91 1.28 -14.34 -3.46
CA GLY A 91 1.34 -14.94 -4.79
C GLY A 91 0.55 -14.18 -5.87
N SER A 92 -0.26 -13.18 -5.49
CA SER A 92 -0.85 -12.25 -6.46
C SER A 92 0.21 -11.33 -7.03
N ILE A 93 -0.03 -10.79 -8.23
CA ILE A 93 0.86 -9.85 -8.90
C ILE A 93 0.27 -8.44 -8.84
N ALA A 94 1.09 -7.45 -8.48
CA ALA A 94 0.68 -6.05 -8.43
C ALA A 94 0.47 -5.48 -9.84
N ARG A 95 -0.75 -5.04 -10.16
CA ARG A 95 -1.05 -4.32 -11.43
C ARG A 95 -0.79 -2.82 -11.35
N ALA A 96 -0.57 -2.31 -10.14
CA ALA A 96 -0.15 -0.94 -9.85
C ALA A 96 0.78 -0.97 -8.62
N PRO A 97 1.78 -0.09 -8.56
CA PRO A 97 2.79 -0.13 -7.50
C PRO A 97 2.17 0.22 -6.14
N PHE A 98 2.61 -0.45 -5.08
CA PHE A 98 2.32 -0.08 -3.69
C PHE A 98 3.54 0.56 -3.04
N ILE A 99 3.30 1.58 -2.23
CA ILE A 99 4.32 2.20 -1.38
C ILE A 99 4.15 1.64 0.04
N GLN A 100 5.24 1.55 0.79
CA GLN A 100 5.23 1.19 2.20
C GLN A 100 4.15 1.95 2.99
N GLY A 101 3.35 1.22 3.77
CA GLY A 101 2.22 1.74 4.54
C GLY A 101 0.91 1.89 3.76
N GLU A 102 0.91 1.71 2.43
CA GLU A 102 -0.32 1.75 1.64
C GLU A 102 -1.21 0.53 1.95
N PRO A 103 -2.54 0.72 2.15
CA PRO A 103 -3.48 -0.39 2.24
C PRO A 103 -3.47 -1.27 0.98
N ILE A 104 -3.39 -2.59 1.18
CA ILE A 104 -3.53 -3.56 0.11
C ILE A 104 -4.99 -3.61 -0.33
N ARG A 105 -5.21 -3.54 -1.64
CA ARG A 105 -6.53 -3.57 -2.29
C ARG A 105 -6.54 -4.58 -3.42
N ASP A 106 -7.60 -5.39 -3.48
CA ASP A 106 -7.79 -6.41 -4.52
C ASP A 106 -7.74 -5.82 -5.94
N GLN A 107 -8.23 -4.57 -6.11
CA GLN A 107 -8.22 -3.86 -7.39
C GLN A 107 -6.81 -3.60 -7.95
N LYS A 108 -5.80 -3.54 -7.09
CA LYS A 108 -4.39 -3.36 -7.48
C LYS A 108 -3.63 -4.68 -7.58
N LEU A 109 -4.30 -5.81 -7.42
CA LEU A 109 -3.72 -7.15 -7.48
C LEU A 109 -4.36 -7.97 -8.60
N VAL A 110 -3.62 -8.93 -9.14
CA VAL A 110 -4.12 -9.92 -10.09
C VAL A 110 -3.64 -11.28 -9.62
N LYS A 111 -4.54 -12.27 -9.54
CA LYS A 111 -4.14 -13.64 -9.28
C LYS A 111 -3.62 -14.26 -10.56
N ALA A 112 -2.31 -14.47 -10.65
CA ALA A 112 -1.74 -15.26 -11.71
C ALA A 112 -1.80 -16.73 -11.26
N GLU A 113 -2.75 -17.50 -11.77
CA GLU A 113 -2.79 -18.96 -11.59
C GLU A 113 -1.65 -19.64 -12.37
N GLY A 114 -0.40 -19.26 -12.08
CA GLY A 114 0.80 -19.78 -12.73
C GLY A 114 1.13 -19.16 -14.11
N SER A 115 0.30 -18.27 -14.67
CA SER A 115 0.48 -17.77 -16.05
C SER A 115 1.38 -16.52 -16.19
N GLY A 116 1.91 -15.96 -15.10
CA GLY A 116 2.72 -14.74 -15.11
C GLY A 116 1.90 -13.45 -15.31
N PHE A 117 2.50 -12.29 -15.04
CA PHE A 117 1.79 -10.99 -15.04
C PHE A 117 1.06 -10.70 -16.35
N MET A 118 1.75 -10.88 -17.47
CA MET A 118 1.20 -10.57 -18.79
C MET A 118 -0.03 -11.41 -19.12
N ALA A 119 0.00 -12.72 -18.86
CA ALA A 119 -1.16 -13.56 -19.11
C ALA A 119 -2.30 -13.29 -18.12
N ALA A 120 -1.99 -12.79 -16.93
CA ALA A 120 -3.00 -12.45 -15.93
C ALA A 120 -3.74 -11.12 -16.22
N ILE A 121 -3.10 -10.19 -16.93
CA ILE A 121 -3.73 -8.92 -17.38
C ILE A 121 -4.31 -8.97 -18.80
N LEU A 122 -3.96 -10.00 -19.57
CA LEU A 122 -4.37 -10.11 -20.97
C LEU A 122 -5.89 -10.38 -21.06
N PRO A 123 -6.66 -9.58 -21.81
CA PRO A 123 -8.09 -9.82 -21.98
C PRO A 123 -8.39 -11.19 -22.59
N THR A 124 -9.51 -11.79 -22.22
CA THR A 124 -9.94 -13.08 -22.74
C THR A 124 -10.02 -13.05 -24.27
N GLY A 125 -9.39 -14.03 -24.93
CA GLY A 125 -9.35 -14.12 -26.39
C GLY A 125 -8.21 -13.33 -27.05
N MET A 126 -7.43 -12.56 -26.29
CA MET A 126 -6.25 -11.86 -26.81
C MET A 126 -4.97 -12.69 -26.61
N ARG A 127 -3.94 -12.40 -27.41
CA ARG A 127 -2.60 -13.01 -27.32
C ARG A 127 -1.54 -11.91 -27.34
N ALA A 128 -0.66 -11.88 -26.35
CA ALA A 128 0.51 -11.00 -26.37
C ALA A 128 1.55 -11.52 -27.38
N ILE A 129 2.05 -10.65 -28.25
CA ILE A 129 3.09 -10.96 -29.24
C ILE A 129 4.20 -9.93 -29.08
N SER A 130 5.45 -10.38 -28.98
CA SER A 130 6.61 -9.50 -28.97
C SER A 130 6.90 -9.01 -30.39
N THR A 131 7.13 -7.71 -30.54
CA THR A 131 7.59 -7.10 -31.80
C THR A 131 8.98 -6.54 -31.55
N GLU A 132 9.95 -6.96 -32.36
CA GLU A 132 11.30 -6.42 -32.29
C GLU A 132 11.29 -4.97 -32.77
N ILE A 133 11.90 -4.08 -31.96
CA ILE A 133 12.14 -2.69 -32.32
C ILE A 133 13.64 -2.42 -32.24
N SER A 134 14.13 -1.60 -33.16
CA SER A 134 15.49 -1.08 -33.17
C SER A 134 15.44 0.46 -33.10
N PRO A 135 16.51 1.16 -32.69
CA PRO A 135 16.53 2.63 -32.70
C PRO A 135 16.20 3.21 -34.07
N GLU A 136 16.60 2.53 -35.15
CA GLU A 136 16.32 2.94 -36.53
C GLU A 136 14.84 2.79 -36.91
N THR A 137 14.14 1.82 -36.31
CA THR A 137 12.72 1.52 -36.61
C THR A 137 11.74 2.13 -35.59
N GLY A 138 12.19 2.40 -34.37
CA GLY A 138 11.40 2.92 -33.25
C GLY A 138 11.39 4.46 -33.17
N ALA A 139 11.28 5.13 -34.32
CA ALA A 139 11.32 6.58 -34.44
C ALA A 139 12.51 7.21 -33.67
N GLY A 140 13.73 6.65 -33.78
CA GLY A 140 14.93 7.25 -33.19
C GLY A 140 14.93 7.35 -31.66
N GLY A 141 14.10 6.56 -30.97
CA GLY A 141 13.99 6.61 -29.50
C GLY A 141 13.00 7.66 -28.98
N PHE A 142 12.15 8.25 -29.85
CA PHE A 142 11.06 9.12 -29.43
C PHE A 142 9.87 8.36 -28.81
N ILE A 143 9.80 7.03 -28.99
CA ILE A 143 8.81 6.17 -28.34
C ILE A 143 9.42 5.62 -27.06
N LEU A 144 8.80 5.91 -25.92
CA LEU A 144 9.23 5.52 -24.58
C LEU A 144 8.27 4.52 -23.93
N PRO A 145 8.69 3.78 -22.88
CA PRO A 145 7.78 2.97 -22.09
C PRO A 145 6.61 3.80 -21.54
N ASN A 146 5.40 3.25 -21.64
CA ASN A 146 4.09 3.87 -21.35
C ASN A 146 3.54 4.84 -22.41
N ASP A 147 4.23 5.06 -23.52
CA ASP A 147 3.63 5.78 -24.65
C ASP A 147 2.50 4.97 -25.27
N ARG A 148 1.43 5.67 -25.69
CA ARG A 148 0.34 5.08 -26.46
C ARG A 148 0.60 5.28 -27.94
N VAL A 149 0.53 4.19 -28.69
CA VAL A 149 0.74 4.17 -30.14
C VAL A 149 -0.40 3.42 -30.81
N ASP A 150 -0.80 3.88 -31.98
CA ASP A 150 -1.70 3.14 -32.87
C ASP A 150 -0.87 2.23 -33.77
N VAL A 151 -1.34 0.99 -33.98
CA VAL A 151 -0.64 0.02 -34.83
C VAL A 151 -1.41 -0.19 -36.11
N LEU A 152 -0.73 0.06 -37.24
CA LEU A 152 -1.25 -0.13 -38.59
C LEU A 152 -0.78 -1.48 -39.14
N LEU A 153 -1.71 -2.41 -39.34
CA LEU A 153 -1.45 -3.68 -39.98
C LEU A 153 -1.63 -3.56 -41.48
N THR A 154 -0.55 -3.77 -42.25
CA THR A 154 -0.62 -3.85 -43.71
C THR A 154 -0.40 -5.29 -44.17
N ARG A 155 -1.37 -5.87 -44.86
CA ARG A 155 -1.34 -7.24 -45.39
C ARG A 155 -1.44 -7.22 -46.91
N ARG A 156 -0.56 -8.00 -47.57
CA ARG A 156 -0.64 -8.30 -48.99
C ARG A 156 -1.27 -9.68 -49.18
N LEU A 157 -2.44 -9.72 -49.79
CA LEU A 157 -3.16 -10.94 -50.15
C LEU A 157 -2.83 -11.29 -51.59
N LYS A 158 -2.26 -12.48 -51.77
CA LYS A 158 -1.93 -13.00 -53.10
C LYS A 158 -3.24 -13.32 -53.81
N ASN A 159 -3.46 -12.75 -54.98
CA ASN A 159 -4.70 -12.98 -55.71
C ASN A 159 -4.72 -14.45 -56.22
N PRO A 160 -5.75 -15.25 -55.90
CA PRO A 160 -5.82 -16.64 -56.36
C PRO A 160 -5.94 -16.74 -57.90
N ASP A 161 -6.47 -15.71 -58.57
CA ASP A 161 -6.59 -15.65 -60.03
C ASP A 161 -5.34 -15.07 -60.72
N GLN A 162 -4.17 -15.69 -60.49
CA GLN A 162 -2.91 -15.28 -61.12
C GLN A 162 -2.93 -15.34 -62.67
N ASN A 163 -3.83 -16.14 -63.25
CA ASN A 163 -3.90 -16.32 -64.71
C ASN A 163 -4.38 -15.08 -65.47
N ASN A 164 -4.97 -14.08 -64.80
CA ASN A 164 -5.51 -12.88 -65.45
C ASN A 164 -4.68 -11.59 -65.23
N GLY A 165 -3.46 -11.69 -64.68
CA GLY A 165 -2.58 -10.53 -64.46
C GLY A 165 -3.12 -9.51 -63.45
N ALA A 166 -4.09 -9.91 -62.61
CA ALA A 166 -4.66 -9.04 -61.59
C ALA A 166 -3.64 -8.79 -60.46
N PRO A 167 -3.49 -7.54 -59.99
CA PRO A 167 -2.53 -7.20 -58.95
C PRO A 167 -2.90 -7.84 -57.60
N ASP A 168 -1.87 -8.06 -56.76
CA ASP A 168 -2.05 -8.45 -55.37
C ASP A 168 -2.87 -7.39 -54.61
N ILE A 169 -3.77 -7.83 -53.75
CA ILE A 169 -4.62 -6.94 -52.96
C ILE A 169 -3.84 -6.53 -51.71
N VAL A 170 -3.61 -5.24 -51.52
CA VAL A 170 -3.00 -4.70 -50.30
C VAL A 170 -4.10 -4.06 -49.45
N THR A 171 -4.17 -4.48 -48.19
CA THR A 171 -5.13 -3.95 -47.20
C THR A 171 -4.35 -3.40 -46.02
N SER A 172 -4.76 -2.23 -45.52
CA SER A 172 -4.17 -1.58 -44.35
C SER A 172 -5.28 -1.20 -43.39
N GLU A 173 -5.15 -1.60 -42.12
CA GLU A 173 -6.13 -1.31 -41.06
C GLU A 173 -5.43 -0.98 -39.74
N ILE A 174 -6.10 -0.23 -38.86
CA ILE A 174 -5.63 0.04 -37.50
C ILE A 174 -6.13 -1.10 -36.60
N ILE A 175 -5.22 -1.72 -35.85
CA ILE A 175 -5.51 -2.92 -35.04
C ILE A 175 -5.49 -2.69 -33.52
N LEU A 176 -5.13 -1.49 -33.06
CA LEU A 176 -5.10 -1.10 -31.65
C LEU A 176 -5.91 0.18 -31.42
#